data_AF-A0A8J7LN85-F1
#
_entry.id   AF-A0A8J7LN85-F1
#
_cell.length_a   1.000
_cell.length_b   1.000
_cell.length_c   1.000
_cell.angle_alpha   90.00
_cell.angle_beta   90.00
_cell.angle_gamma   90.00
#
_symmetry.space_group_name_H-M   'P 1'
#
loop_
_entity.id
_entity.type
_entity.pdbx_description
1 polymer ?
#
loop_
_entity_poly.entity_id
_entity_poly.type
_entity_poly.pdbx_seq_one_letter_code
_entity_poly.pdbx_strand_id
1 'polypeptide(L)'
;MSPASQRTNADVASFAEDERAAVESMGLRSGEFYLLIDTPEAKIQPQEVVAALQHLVLTATYKAKRIAVARQGSLTKLQTRRILSVRGHAAVFETLEEAELWLFSEFENDEGLVSRAEARRA
;
A
#
# COMPACT_ATOMS: atom_id res chain seq x y z
N MET A 1 -19.47 -13.57 7.83
CA MET A 1 -18.42 -12.53 7.82
C MET A 1 -17.76 -12.52 9.18
N SER A 2 -16.49 -12.91 9.27
CA SER A 2 -15.74 -12.86 10.53
C SER A 2 -15.30 -11.41 10.79
N PRO A 3 -15.40 -10.89 12.03
CA PRO A 3 -15.02 -9.52 12.35
C PRO A 3 -13.51 -9.32 12.16
N ALA A 4 -13.11 -8.13 11.70
CA ALA A 4 -11.73 -7.75 11.40
C ALA A 4 -10.72 -8.19 12.48
N SER A 5 -9.99 -9.27 12.18
CA SER A 5 -8.93 -9.87 13.00
C SER A 5 -7.60 -9.12 12.86
N GLN A 6 -6.85 -9.09 13.95
CA GLN A 6 -5.45 -8.69 13.97
C GLN A 6 -4.68 -9.56 12.97
N ARG A 7 -3.87 -8.94 12.09
CA ARG A 7 -3.05 -9.71 11.15
C ARG A 7 -1.89 -10.35 11.90
N THR A 8 -1.36 -11.42 11.33
CA THR A 8 -0.20 -12.18 11.79
C THR A 8 0.90 -12.14 10.73
N ASN A 9 2.11 -12.58 11.07
CA ASN A 9 3.18 -12.72 10.09
C ASN A 9 2.85 -13.78 9.01
N ALA A 10 2.04 -14.79 9.34
CA ALA A 10 1.54 -15.75 8.37
C ALA A 10 0.63 -15.08 7.32
N ASP A 11 -0.20 -14.12 7.74
CA ASP A 11 -1.03 -13.35 6.81
C ASP A 11 -0.17 -12.48 5.88
N VAL A 12 0.93 -11.92 6.37
CA VAL A 12 1.88 -11.15 5.55
C VAL A 12 2.58 -12.06 4.53
N ALA A 13 2.98 -13.26 4.93
CA ALA A 13 3.59 -14.23 4.03
C ALA A 13 2.61 -14.73 2.96
N SER A 14 1.36 -15.00 3.33
CA SER A 14 0.29 -15.36 2.37
C SER A 14 0.07 -14.24 1.36
N PHE A 15 -0.03 -12.99 1.83
CA PHE A 15 -0.18 -11.85 0.95
C PHE A 15 0.98 -11.70 -0.05
N ALA A 16 2.22 -11.92 0.40
CA ALA A 16 3.40 -11.87 -0.46
C ALA A 16 3.36 -12.93 -1.57
N GLU A 17 2.89 -14.14 -1.23
CA GLU A 17 2.76 -15.23 -2.18
C GLU A 17 1.64 -14.98 -3.18
N ASP A 18 0.49 -14.47 -2.72
CA ASP A 18 -0.64 -14.12 -3.58
C ASP A 18 -0.25 -13.00 -4.57
N GLU A 19 0.46 -11.96 -4.10
CA GLU A 19 1.00 -10.90 -4.94
C GLU A 19 1.94 -11.46 -6.01
N ARG A 20 2.90 -12.32 -5.60
CA ARG A 20 3.87 -12.94 -6.50
C ARG A 20 3.20 -13.79 -7.57
N ALA A 21 2.28 -14.66 -7.17
CA ALA A 21 1.56 -15.53 -8.08
C ALA A 21 0.71 -14.73 -9.08
N ALA A 22 0.06 -13.65 -8.63
CA ALA A 22 -0.69 -12.77 -9.52
C ALA A 22 0.21 -12.12 -10.57
N VAL A 23 1.33 -11.52 -10.17
CA VAL A 23 2.30 -10.88 -11.08
C VAL A 23 2.83 -11.88 -12.12
N GLU A 24 3.19 -13.08 -11.68
CA GLU A 24 3.68 -14.15 -12.55
C GLU A 24 2.61 -14.61 -13.55
N SER A 25 1.37 -14.78 -13.10
CA SER A 25 0.26 -15.21 -13.96
C SER A 25 -0.06 -14.20 -15.06
N MET A 26 0.19 -12.91 -14.81
CA MET A 26 0.02 -11.83 -15.78
C MET A 26 1.24 -11.65 -16.69
N GLY A 27 2.35 -12.35 -16.43
CA GLY A 27 3.60 -12.22 -17.18
C GLY A 27 4.29 -10.86 -17.00
N LEU A 28 4.01 -10.15 -15.90
CA LEU A 28 4.51 -8.80 -15.63
C LEU A 28 5.84 -8.85 -14.89
N ARG A 29 6.66 -7.81 -15.07
CA ARG A 29 7.93 -7.60 -14.36
C ARG A 29 7.84 -6.44 -13.38
N SER A 30 8.88 -6.27 -12.58
CA SER A 30 9.06 -5.07 -11.75
C SER A 30 8.91 -3.80 -12.58
N GLY A 31 8.07 -2.87 -12.09
CA GLY A 31 7.77 -1.60 -12.74
C GLY A 31 6.66 -1.65 -13.80
N GLU A 32 6.11 -2.83 -14.11
CA GLU A 32 5.07 -2.99 -15.15
C GLU A 32 3.64 -3.08 -14.57
N PHE A 33 3.49 -3.05 -13.25
CA PHE A 33 2.20 -3.15 -12.58
C PHE A 33 2.04 -2.10 -11.48
N TYR A 34 0.80 -1.82 -11.10
CA TYR A 34 0.46 -1.00 -9.96
C TYR A 34 -0.10 -1.88 -8.84
N LEU A 35 0.12 -1.48 -7.59
CA LEU A 35 -0.45 -2.19 -6.44
C LEU A 35 -1.40 -1.25 -5.70
N LEU A 36 -2.67 -1.64 -5.65
CA LEU A 36 -3.71 -0.98 -4.88
C LEU A 36 -4.11 -1.88 -3.69
N ILE A 37 -4.02 -1.34 -2.48
CA ILE A 37 -4.35 -2.05 -1.25
C ILE A 37 -5.55 -1.35 -0.61
N ASP A 38 -6.71 -1.99 -0.65
CA ASP A 38 -7.92 -1.48 0.00
C ASP A 38 -8.09 -2.09 1.40
N THR A 39 -8.09 -1.23 2.42
CA THR A 39 -8.12 -1.65 3.84
C THR A 39 -9.00 -0.72 4.68
N PRO A 40 -10.30 -0.59 4.36
CA PRO A 40 -11.18 0.43 4.96
C PRO A 40 -11.36 0.23 6.46
N GLU A 41 -11.29 -1.02 6.95
CA GLU A 41 -11.50 -1.39 8.35
C GLU A 41 -10.24 -1.91 9.06
N ALA A 42 -9.05 -1.72 8.48
CA ALA A 42 -7.83 -2.25 9.09
C ALA A 42 -7.56 -1.58 10.45
N LYS A 43 -7.50 -2.38 11.51
CA LYS A 43 -7.09 -1.97 12.86
C LYS A 43 -5.59 -1.70 12.93
N ILE A 44 -5.17 -1.08 14.03
CA ILE A 44 -3.76 -0.94 14.39
C ILE A 44 -3.16 -2.34 14.50
N GLN A 45 -2.03 -2.55 13.83
CA GLN A 45 -1.33 -3.82 13.82
C GLN A 45 -0.24 -3.86 14.90
N PRO A 46 0.13 -5.05 15.41
CA PRO A 46 1.33 -5.23 16.20
C PRO A 46 2.58 -4.72 15.49
N GLN A 47 3.59 -4.28 16.26
CA GLN A 47 4.86 -3.80 15.70
C GLN A 47 5.59 -4.87 14.88
N GLU A 48 5.49 -6.14 15.26
CA GLU A 48 6.06 -7.27 14.51
C GLU A 48 5.45 -7.39 13.11
N VAL A 49 4.14 -7.18 12.98
CA VAL A 49 3.44 -7.21 11.69
C VAL A 49 3.81 -6.00 10.84
N VAL A 50 3.94 -4.83 11.46
CA VAL A 50 4.45 -3.61 10.80
C VAL A 50 5.85 -3.87 10.23
N ALA A 51 6.74 -4.46 11.02
CA ALA A 51 8.09 -4.79 10.59
C ALA A 51 8.10 -5.82 9.45
N ALA A 52 7.24 -6.84 9.53
CA ALA A 52 7.08 -7.82 8.45
C ALA A 52 6.59 -7.18 7.15
N LEU A 53 5.60 -6.27 7.22
CA LEU A 53 5.12 -5.52 6.06
C LEU A 53 6.18 -4.58 5.48
N GLN A 54 6.95 -3.89 6.32
CA GLN A 54 8.09 -3.06 5.87
C GLN A 54 9.15 -3.90 5.16
N HIS A 55 9.50 -5.05 5.74
CA HIS A 55 10.42 -5.99 5.12
C HIS A 55 9.89 -6.48 3.78
N LEU A 56 8.60 -6.85 3.70
CA LEU A 56 7.97 -7.25 2.44
C LEU A 56 8.07 -6.15 1.37
N VAL A 57 7.69 -4.90 1.70
CA VAL A 57 7.78 -3.77 0.75
C VAL A 57 9.22 -3.62 0.21
N LEU A 58 10.23 -3.78 1.07
CA LEU A 58 11.65 -3.67 0.71
C LEU A 58 12.17 -4.87 -0.08
N THR A 59 11.67 -6.08 0.17
CA THR A 59 12.26 -7.34 -0.35
C THR A 59 11.39 -8.10 -1.35
N ALA A 60 10.18 -7.61 -1.65
CA ALA A 60 9.29 -8.20 -2.66
C ALA A 60 10.03 -8.49 -3.96
N THR A 61 9.87 -9.72 -4.46
CA THR A 61 10.50 -10.24 -5.69
C THR A 61 10.20 -9.37 -6.90
N TYR A 62 8.95 -8.93 -7.03
CA TYR A 62 8.52 -7.98 -8.05
C TYR A 62 8.14 -6.66 -7.40
N LYS A 63 8.63 -5.55 -7.93
CA LYS A 63 8.31 -4.21 -7.43
C LYS A 63 7.23 -3.58 -8.27
N ALA A 64 6.06 -3.30 -7.67
CA ALA A 64 5.04 -2.46 -8.31
C ALA A 64 5.65 -1.11 -8.74
N LYS A 65 5.20 -0.47 -9.82
CA LYS A 65 5.61 0.89 -10.21
C LYS A 65 5.22 1.93 -9.16
N ARG A 66 3.99 1.84 -8.65
CA ARG A 66 3.45 2.66 -7.56
C ARG A 66 2.61 1.80 -6.62
N ILE A 67 2.60 2.15 -5.34
CA ILE A 67 1.74 1.53 -4.32
C ILE A 67 0.77 2.59 -3.78
N ALA A 68 -0.53 2.31 -3.84
CA ALA A 68 -1.53 3.14 -3.18
C ALA A 68 -2.29 2.32 -2.13
N VAL A 69 -2.49 2.90 -0.96
CA VAL A 69 -3.30 2.30 0.11
C VAL A 69 -4.53 3.17 0.37
N ALA A 70 -5.71 2.63 0.10
CA ALA A 70 -6.98 3.28 0.44
C ALA A 70 -7.43 2.79 1.83
N ARG A 71 -7.62 3.73 2.77
CA ARG A 71 -8.07 3.39 4.13
C ARG A 71 -8.65 4.58 4.88
N GLN A 72 -9.54 4.29 5.83
CA GLN A 72 -10.12 5.28 6.74
C GLN A 72 -9.46 5.22 8.14
N GLY A 73 -9.58 6.32 8.89
CA GLY A 73 -9.09 6.45 10.28
C GLY A 73 -7.68 7.02 10.43
N SER A 74 -7.52 8.01 11.33
CA SER A 74 -6.31 8.83 11.47
C SER A 74 -5.12 8.11 12.11
N LEU A 75 -5.34 7.38 13.19
CA LEU A 75 -4.26 6.70 13.95
C LEU A 75 -3.57 5.59 13.15
N THR A 76 -4.31 5.05 12.22
CA THR A 76 -4.02 3.84 11.49
C THR A 76 -3.40 4.24 10.12
N LYS A 77 -3.79 5.41 9.58
CA LYS A 77 -3.08 6.16 8.53
C LYS A 77 -1.61 6.45 8.89
N LEU A 78 -1.33 6.85 10.14
CA LEU A 78 0.06 7.06 10.60
C LEU A 78 0.90 5.78 10.53
N GLN A 79 0.34 4.65 10.95
CA GLN A 79 1.03 3.36 10.89
C GLN A 79 1.29 2.92 9.44
N THR A 80 0.32 3.09 8.55
CA THR A 80 0.50 2.81 7.12
C THR A 80 1.56 3.72 6.50
N ARG A 81 1.56 5.02 6.83
CA ARG A 81 2.62 5.94 6.38
C ARG A 81 4.01 5.47 6.82
N ARG A 82 4.16 4.97 8.05
CA ARG A 82 5.43 4.38 8.54
C ARG A 82 5.83 3.12 7.78
N ILE A 83 4.87 2.27 7.41
CA ILE A 83 5.14 1.07 6.60
C ILE A 83 5.66 1.48 5.23
N LEU A 84 4.99 2.43 4.57
CA LEU A 84 5.30 2.83 3.20
C LEU A 84 6.51 3.76 3.08
N SER A 85 6.88 4.50 4.13
CA SER A 85 8.00 5.45 4.09
C SER A 85 9.36 4.82 3.83
N VAL A 86 9.48 3.49 3.94
CA VAL A 86 10.70 2.74 3.59
C VAL A 86 10.94 2.67 2.08
N ARG A 87 10.00 3.15 1.26
CA ARG A 87 10.03 3.03 -0.19
C ARG A 87 9.51 4.32 -0.87
N GLY A 88 10.17 4.73 -1.95
CA GLY A 88 9.62 5.76 -2.85
C GLY A 88 8.37 5.28 -3.62
N HIS A 89 7.59 6.24 -4.11
CA HIS A 89 6.40 5.98 -4.97
C HIS A 89 5.29 5.19 -4.27
N ALA A 90 5.04 5.49 -2.99
CA ALA A 90 3.94 4.93 -2.22
C ALA A 90 3.13 6.02 -1.50
N ALA A 91 1.80 5.90 -1.50
CA ALA A 91 0.91 6.91 -0.93
C ALA A 91 -0.32 6.30 -0.23
N VAL A 92 -0.95 7.07 0.67
CA VAL A 92 -2.14 6.68 1.44
C VAL A 92 -3.28 7.65 1.21
N PHE A 93 -4.45 7.13 0.87
CA PHE A 93 -5.65 7.88 0.50
C PHE A 93 -6.83 7.50 1.38
N GLU A 94 -7.84 8.37 1.44
CA GLU A 94 -9.05 8.11 2.25
C GLU A 94 -10.10 7.30 1.50
N THR A 95 -10.09 7.41 0.17
CA THR A 95 -11.00 6.67 -0.70
C THR A 95 -10.22 5.85 -1.73
N LEU A 96 -10.87 4.78 -2.21
CA LEU A 96 -10.35 3.96 -3.29
C LEU A 96 -10.19 4.77 -4.57
N GLU A 97 -11.16 5.63 -4.86
CA GLU A 97 -11.16 6.52 -6.03
C GLU A 97 -9.95 7.46 -6.05
N GLU A 98 -9.61 8.10 -4.92
CA GLU A 98 -8.41 8.94 -4.81
C GLU A 98 -7.12 8.14 -5.10
N ALA A 99 -7.07 6.90 -4.61
CA ALA A 99 -5.92 6.02 -4.79
C ALA A 99 -5.74 5.59 -6.25
N GLU A 100 -6.83 5.20 -6.92
CA GLU A 100 -6.83 4.82 -8.33
C GLU A 100 -6.42 5.98 -9.23
N LEU A 101 -7.02 7.16 -9.02
CA LEU A 101 -6.67 8.36 -9.79
C LEU A 101 -5.18 8.69 -9.68
N TRP A 102 -4.58 8.54 -8.50
CA TRP A 102 -3.15 8.76 -8.33
C TRP A 102 -2.30 7.70 -9.04
N LEU A 103 -2.65 6.41 -8.92
CA LEU A 103 -1.91 5.32 -9.56
C LEU A 103 -1.81 5.52 -11.07
N PHE A 104 -2.94 5.85 -11.70
CA PHE A 104 -3.05 6.02 -13.15
C PHE A 104 -2.77 7.44 -13.65
N SER A 105 -2.42 8.37 -12.76
CA SER A 105 -2.07 9.73 -13.18
C SER A 105 -0.79 9.73 -14.02
N GLU A 106 -0.85 10.37 -15.19
CA GLU A 106 0.25 10.49 -16.16
C GLU A 106 1.37 11.45 -15.71
N PHE A 107 1.21 12.11 -14.55
CA PHE A 107 2.20 13.08 -14.09
C PHE A 107 3.47 12.36 -13.61
N GLU A 108 4.56 12.56 -14.35
CA GLU A 108 5.93 12.07 -14.08
C GLU A 108 6.60 12.73 -12.85
N ASN A 109 5.93 13.67 -12.16
CA ASN A 109 6.47 14.38 -11.00
C ASN A 109 5.71 13.98 -9.73
N ASP A 110 6.25 12.99 -9.01
CA ASP A 110 5.63 12.38 -7.83
C ASP A 110 5.42 13.33 -6.63
N GLU A 111 6.04 14.51 -6.62
CA GLU A 111 5.93 15.46 -5.50
C GLU A 111 4.66 16.35 -5.55
N GLY A 112 4.12 16.62 -6.74
CA GLY A 112 3.08 17.64 -6.92
C GLY A 112 1.67 17.23 -6.50
N LEU A 113 1.33 15.94 -6.62
CA LEU A 113 -0.02 15.44 -6.31
C LEU A 113 -0.19 15.13 -4.82
N VAL A 114 0.86 14.63 -4.16
CA VAL A 114 0.88 14.39 -2.70
C VAL A 114 0.70 15.71 -1.96
N SER A 115 1.42 16.75 -2.37
CA SER A 115 1.33 18.08 -1.77
C SER A 115 -0.07 18.71 -1.93
N ARG A 116 -0.75 18.51 -3.06
CA ARG A 116 -2.13 19.00 -3.27
C ARG A 116 -3.19 18.24 -2.47
N ALA A 117 -3.03 16.92 -2.32
CA ALA A 117 -3.91 16.11 -1.48
C ALA A 117 -3.74 16.41 0.02
N GLU A 118 -2.54 16.82 0.44
CA GLU A 118 -2.26 17.27 1.81
C GLU A 118 -2.71 18.73 2.03
N ALA A 119 -2.50 19.63 1.06
CA ALA A 119 -2.90 21.04 1.16
C ALA A 119 -4.41 21.27 1.13
N ARG A 120 -5.20 20.37 0.52
CA ARG A 120 -6.68 20.41 0.59
C ARG A 120 -7.24 20.01 1.97
N ARG A 121 -6.40 19.56 2.90
CA ARG A 121 -6.77 19.11 4.25
C ARG A 121 -6.21 20.00 5.38
N ALA A 122 -5.60 21.16 5.05
CA ALA A 122 -5.22 22.21 5.99
C ALA A 122 -6.22 23.37 5.91
#